data_AF-B7HBI8-F1
#
_entry.id   AF-B7HBI8-F1
#
_cell.length_a   1.000
_cell.length_b   1.000
_cell.length_c   1.000
_cell.angle_alpha   90.00
_cell.angle_beta   90.00
_cell.angle_gamma   90.00
#
_symmetry.space_group_name_H-M   'P 1'
#
loop_
_entity.id
_entity.type
_entity.pdbx_description
1 polymer ?
#
loop_
_entity_poly.entity_id
_entity_poly.type
_entity_poly.pdbx_seq_one_letter_code
_entity_poly.pdbx_strand_id
1 'polypeptide(L)'
;MKDTVLQETISPQELHKVVQKNTAYYDFKWGKVENPAQGNTWNWVAFFFPTFWLAYRKMYKLFIIFALLAIPSIVIPPFIDIPDGIYVTFSLALQLGMMIFTGWQGNRLYYKQAVRVFRKGEDASDHEKAYFLQSKGGVSIAGMIGLQIIVGIVYGLAAFGLSFLPTEPNIKNVVRSSGEGVTLEIMTDNPTWKFVKKEKDYDVVEFTGYDYTEKKNVKIKFAVYFDEDDFEWQEVYENNKKLSEEEVEEYQIYIEENNLGF
;
A
#
# COMPACT_ATOMS: atom_id res chain seq x y z
N MET A 1 15.15 -13.93 31.85
CA MET A 1 14.22 -14.75 32.65
C MET A 1 12.86 -15.04 31.97
N LYS A 2 12.56 -14.56 30.75
CA LYS A 2 11.25 -14.80 30.09
C LYS A 2 11.19 -16.03 29.17
N ASP A 3 12.33 -16.63 28.82
CA ASP A 3 12.38 -17.73 27.84
C ASP A 3 12.35 -19.14 28.47
N THR A 4 12.62 -19.25 29.78
CA THR A 4 12.66 -20.54 30.50
C THR A 4 11.27 -21.16 30.70
N VAL A 5 10.20 -20.35 30.65
CA VAL A 5 8.81 -20.82 30.85
C VAL A 5 8.29 -21.57 29.61
N LEU A 6 9.01 -21.60 28.48
CA LEU A 6 8.58 -22.33 27.27
C LEU A 6 8.89 -23.84 27.29
N GLN A 7 9.45 -24.38 28.38
CA GLN A 7 10.01 -25.74 28.41
C GLN A 7 9.05 -26.87 28.80
N GLU A 8 7.86 -26.61 29.33
CA GLU A 8 6.82 -27.65 29.32
C GLU A 8 6.25 -27.77 27.90
N THR A 9 6.56 -28.90 27.27
CA THR A 9 6.07 -29.28 25.96
C THR A 9 4.57 -29.52 26.07
N ILE A 10 3.77 -28.51 25.74
CA ILE A 10 2.32 -28.65 25.53
C ILE A 10 2.10 -29.77 24.53
N SER A 11 1.23 -30.72 24.87
CA SER A 11 0.98 -31.86 23.98
C SER A 11 0.37 -31.38 22.65
N PRO A 12 0.66 -32.06 21.52
CA PRO A 12 0.03 -31.71 20.24
C PRO A 12 -1.51 -31.68 20.32
N GLN A 13 -2.10 -32.61 21.07
CA GLN A 13 -3.56 -32.71 21.28
C GLN A 13 -4.14 -31.48 21.99
N GLU A 14 -3.42 -30.89 22.93
CA GLU A 14 -3.82 -29.65 23.60
C GLU A 14 -3.71 -28.43 22.67
N LEU A 15 -2.65 -28.36 21.88
CA LEU A 15 -2.49 -27.33 20.85
C LEU A 15 -3.58 -27.42 19.78
N HIS A 16 -4.09 -28.61 19.47
CA HIS A 16 -5.21 -28.78 18.53
C HIS A 16 -6.49 -28.09 19.00
N LYS A 17 -6.73 -28.00 20.31
CA LYS A 17 -7.87 -27.25 20.87
C LYS A 17 -7.79 -25.77 20.53
N VAL A 18 -6.57 -25.24 20.38
CA VAL A 18 -6.32 -23.85 19.96
C VAL A 18 -6.29 -23.70 18.45
N VAL A 19 -5.67 -24.62 17.71
CA VAL A 19 -5.50 -24.51 16.26
C VAL A 19 -6.80 -24.79 15.50
N GLN A 20 -7.54 -25.80 15.95
CA GLN A 20 -8.85 -26.29 15.46
C GLN A 20 -8.88 -26.73 13.98
N LYS A 21 -8.51 -25.85 13.03
CA LYS A 21 -8.48 -26.15 11.59
C LYS A 21 -7.07 -26.30 11.06
N ASN A 22 -6.90 -27.29 10.19
CA ASN A 22 -5.62 -27.69 9.58
C ASN A 22 -4.58 -28.14 10.62
N THR A 23 -5.00 -28.83 11.67
CA THR A 23 -4.09 -29.33 12.72
C THR A 23 -2.99 -30.21 12.15
N ALA A 24 -3.30 -31.17 11.27
CA ALA A 24 -2.31 -32.02 10.61
C ALA A 24 -1.25 -31.24 9.81
N TYR A 25 -1.62 -30.12 9.17
CA TYR A 25 -0.65 -29.25 8.49
C TYR A 25 0.33 -28.64 9.49
N TYR A 26 -0.16 -28.17 10.64
CA TYR A 26 0.69 -27.56 11.65
C TYR A 26 1.52 -28.58 12.41
N ASP A 27 1.00 -29.78 12.68
CA ASP A 27 1.79 -30.88 13.23
C ASP A 27 2.97 -31.21 12.33
N PHE A 28 2.72 -31.36 11.02
CA PHE A 28 3.78 -31.58 10.04
C PHE A 28 4.78 -30.43 9.98
N LYS A 29 4.31 -29.18 9.93
CA LYS A 29 5.20 -28.01 9.80
C LYS A 29 6.00 -27.72 11.06
N TRP A 30 5.42 -27.90 12.23
CA TRP A 30 6.10 -27.70 13.51
C TRP A 30 7.02 -28.88 13.84
N GLY A 31 6.64 -30.11 13.50
CA GLY A 31 7.48 -31.30 13.67
C GLY A 31 8.73 -31.34 12.78
N LYS A 32 8.85 -30.46 11.78
CA LYS A 32 10.06 -30.34 10.93
C LYS A 32 11.22 -29.60 11.58
N VAL A 33 11.02 -28.99 12.74
CA VAL A 33 12.04 -28.22 13.46
C VAL A 33 12.12 -28.69 14.90
N GLU A 34 13.32 -28.67 15.48
CA GLU A 34 13.53 -29.12 16.87
C GLU A 34 12.71 -28.28 17.87
N ASN A 35 12.61 -26.97 17.64
CA ASN A 35 11.84 -26.06 18.47
C ASN A 35 10.95 -25.16 17.60
N PRO A 36 9.62 -25.40 17.52
CA PRO A 36 8.69 -24.58 16.73
C PRO A 36 8.56 -23.12 17.18
N ALA A 37 8.98 -22.78 18.41
CA ALA A 37 9.07 -21.39 18.86
C ALA A 37 10.31 -20.67 18.32
N GLN A 38 11.32 -21.39 17.83
CA GLN A 38 12.59 -20.82 17.36
C GLN A 38 12.82 -21.06 15.87
N GLY A 39 12.53 -22.25 15.37
CA GLY A 39 12.68 -22.65 13.97
C GLY A 39 11.55 -22.15 13.07
N ASN A 40 11.87 -22.01 11.78
CA ASN A 40 10.97 -21.51 10.75
C ASN A 40 10.63 -22.61 9.74
N THR A 41 9.41 -22.57 9.23
CA THR A 41 9.02 -23.37 8.06
C THR A 41 8.22 -22.53 7.10
N TRP A 42 8.47 -22.72 5.80
CA TRP A 42 7.84 -21.94 4.75
C TRP A 42 6.33 -22.18 4.68
N ASN A 43 5.58 -21.08 4.53
CA ASN A 43 4.13 -21.04 4.38
C ASN A 43 3.74 -20.24 3.13
N TRP A 44 3.37 -20.95 2.06
CA TRP A 44 2.95 -20.36 0.79
C TRP A 44 1.69 -19.48 0.90
N VAL A 45 0.71 -19.88 1.71
CA VAL A 45 -0.53 -19.10 1.87
C VAL A 45 -0.23 -17.78 2.57
N ALA A 46 0.60 -17.82 3.62
CA ALA A 46 1.02 -16.62 4.31
C ALA A 46 1.92 -15.72 3.44
N PHE A 47 2.68 -16.30 2.49
CA PHE A 47 3.48 -15.56 1.52
C PHE A 47 2.60 -14.79 0.53
N PHE A 48 1.69 -15.47 -0.18
CA PHE A 48 0.86 -14.82 -1.20
C PHE A 48 -0.24 -13.94 -0.61
N PHE A 49 -0.72 -14.25 0.60
CA PHE A 49 -1.83 -13.54 1.24
C PHE A 49 -1.53 -13.16 2.69
N PRO A 50 -0.53 -12.28 2.96
CA PRO A 50 -0.04 -12.01 4.32
C PRO A 50 -1.14 -11.53 5.28
N THR A 51 -1.83 -10.45 4.91
CA THR A 51 -2.83 -9.79 5.77
C THR A 51 -4.08 -10.66 5.93
N PHE A 52 -4.52 -11.32 4.86
CA PHE A 52 -5.64 -12.27 4.91
C PHE A 52 -5.33 -13.45 5.82
N TRP A 53 -4.16 -14.06 5.69
CA TRP A 53 -3.76 -15.21 6.50
C TRP A 53 -3.64 -14.84 7.99
N LEU A 54 -3.04 -13.68 8.30
CA LEU A 54 -2.95 -13.16 9.66
C LEU A 54 -4.33 -12.93 10.27
N ALA A 55 -5.24 -12.27 9.56
CA ALA A 55 -6.60 -12.02 10.04
C ALA A 55 -7.41 -13.32 10.20
N TYR A 56 -7.31 -14.23 9.22
CA TYR A 56 -7.95 -15.54 9.25
C TYR A 56 -7.54 -16.37 10.47
N ARG A 57 -6.24 -16.38 10.81
CA ARG A 57 -5.70 -17.09 11.99
C ARG A 57 -5.81 -16.29 13.30
N LYS A 58 -6.59 -15.21 13.31
CA LYS A 58 -6.80 -14.31 14.45
C LYS A 58 -5.50 -13.70 15.01
N MET A 59 -4.49 -13.51 14.16
CA MET A 59 -3.22 -12.88 14.51
C MET A 59 -3.32 -11.35 14.41
N TYR A 60 -4.35 -10.76 15.04
CA TYR A 60 -4.78 -9.37 14.83
C TYR A 60 -3.71 -8.33 15.18
N LYS A 61 -2.82 -8.62 16.12
CA LYS A 61 -1.72 -7.70 16.45
C LYS A 61 -0.76 -7.51 15.28
N LEU A 62 -0.39 -8.61 14.62
CA LEU A 62 0.50 -8.56 13.45
C LEU A 62 -0.23 -7.99 12.24
N PHE A 63 -1.52 -8.31 12.07
CA PHE A 63 -2.36 -7.66 11.07
C PHE A 63 -2.38 -6.13 11.23
N ILE A 64 -2.61 -5.62 12.45
CA ILE A 64 -2.62 -4.18 12.74
C ILE A 64 -1.25 -3.57 12.46
N ILE A 65 -0.14 -4.21 12.87
CA ILE A 65 1.20 -3.71 12.56
C ILE A 65 1.40 -3.59 11.06
N PHE A 66 0.99 -4.60 10.28
CA PHE A 66 1.12 -4.59 8.82
C PHE A 66 0.27 -3.50 8.18
N ALA A 67 -0.95 -3.28 8.67
CA ALA A 67 -1.76 -2.15 8.26
C ALA A 67 -1.02 -0.84 8.55
N LEU A 68 -0.62 -0.59 9.80
CA LEU A 68 0.08 0.65 10.17
C LEU A 68 1.35 0.93 9.36
N LEU A 69 2.11 -0.11 8.99
CA LEU A 69 3.29 0.02 8.14
C LEU A 69 2.98 0.53 6.72
N ALA A 70 1.74 0.38 6.25
CA ALA A 70 1.27 0.89 4.96
C ALA A 70 0.74 2.34 5.03
N ILE A 71 0.56 2.94 6.22
CA ILE A 71 0.09 4.34 6.35
C ILE A 71 0.98 5.35 5.58
N PRO A 72 2.32 5.24 5.60
CA PRO A 72 3.17 6.19 4.87
C PRO A 72 2.87 6.28 3.38
N SER A 73 2.37 5.21 2.74
CA SER A 73 2.07 5.23 1.30
C SER A 73 0.89 6.14 0.96
N ILE A 74 -0.01 6.42 1.91
CA ILE A 74 -1.13 7.34 1.70
C ILE A 74 -0.86 8.73 2.25
N VAL A 75 -0.09 8.84 3.35
CA VAL A 75 0.16 10.12 4.02
C VAL A 75 1.24 10.93 3.34
N ILE A 76 2.30 10.30 2.82
CA ILE A 76 3.46 11.04 2.28
C ILE A 76 3.19 11.71 0.93
N PRO A 77 2.59 11.03 -0.08
CA PRO A 77 2.51 11.58 -1.44
C PRO A 77 1.85 12.96 -1.56
N PRO A 78 0.79 13.28 -0.80
CA PRO A 78 0.20 14.62 -0.84
C PRO A 78 1.16 15.74 -0.40
N PHE A 79 2.18 15.45 0.41
CA PHE A 79 3.06 16.50 0.96
C PHE A 79 4.47 16.48 0.38
N ILE A 80 4.89 15.37 -0.21
CA ILE A 80 6.22 15.21 -0.79
C ILE A 80 6.05 14.65 -2.20
N ASP A 81 6.47 15.43 -3.19
CA ASP A 81 6.49 14.97 -4.57
C ASP A 81 7.63 13.97 -4.76
N ILE A 82 7.26 12.70 -4.83
CA ILE A 82 8.17 11.57 -5.04
C ILE A 82 7.96 11.11 -6.49
N PRO A 83 9.04 10.93 -7.28
CA PRO A 83 8.92 10.35 -8.61
C PRO A 83 8.20 8.99 -8.58
N ASP A 84 7.23 8.80 -9.47
CA ASP A 84 6.35 7.62 -9.47
C ASP A 84 7.12 6.30 -9.49
N GLY A 85 8.20 6.22 -10.27
CA GLY A 85 9.06 5.03 -10.31
C GLY A 85 9.68 4.70 -8.94
N ILE A 86 10.08 5.70 -8.15
CA ILE A 86 10.62 5.51 -6.80
C ILE A 86 9.49 5.09 -5.85
N TYR A 87 8.34 5.76 -5.93
CA TYR A 87 7.17 5.45 -5.09
C TYR A 87 6.68 4.00 -5.31
N VAL A 88 6.53 3.58 -6.57
CA VAL A 88 6.12 2.22 -6.95
C VAL A 88 7.16 1.20 -6.51
N THR A 89 8.46 1.47 -6.73
CA THR A 89 9.54 0.56 -6.33
C THR A 89 9.56 0.35 -4.82
N PHE A 90 9.48 1.42 -4.03
CA PHE A 90 9.46 1.33 -2.57
C PHE A 90 8.22 0.58 -2.05
N SER A 91 7.05 0.88 -2.61
CA SER A 91 5.79 0.22 -2.26
C SER A 91 5.84 -1.28 -2.55
N LEU A 92 6.36 -1.68 -3.71
CA LEU A 92 6.54 -3.08 -4.09
C LEU A 92 7.58 -3.78 -3.20
N ALA A 93 8.69 -3.12 -2.89
CA ALA A 93 9.73 -3.66 -2.01
C ALA A 93 9.18 -3.92 -0.59
N LEU A 94 8.39 -2.98 -0.05
CA LEU A 94 7.73 -3.14 1.24
C LEU A 94 6.74 -4.31 1.22
N GLN A 95 5.91 -4.41 0.17
CA GLN A 95 4.96 -5.50 -0.02
C GLN A 95 5.67 -6.86 -0.08
N LEU A 96 6.70 -7.00 -0.93
CA LEU A 96 7.50 -8.21 -1.05
C LEU A 96 8.20 -8.57 0.26
N GLY A 97 8.72 -7.58 0.98
CA GLY A 97 9.32 -7.76 2.30
C GLY A 97 8.32 -8.36 3.30
N MET A 98 7.09 -7.83 3.33
CA MET A 98 6.00 -8.38 4.15
C MET A 98 5.64 -9.81 3.74
N MET A 99 5.52 -10.09 2.44
CA MET A 99 5.23 -11.42 1.90
C MET A 99 6.29 -12.45 2.30
N ILE A 100 7.57 -12.12 2.10
CA ILE A 100 8.70 -12.99 2.47
C ILE A 100 8.72 -13.21 3.98
N PHE A 101 8.53 -12.15 4.77
CA PHE A 101 8.49 -12.24 6.23
C PHE A 101 7.39 -13.19 6.72
N THR A 102 6.16 -13.04 6.24
CA THR A 102 5.04 -13.92 6.66
C THR A 102 5.18 -15.32 6.10
N GLY A 103 5.70 -15.48 4.88
CA GLY A 103 6.03 -16.77 4.30
C GLY A 103 7.06 -17.55 5.14
N TRP A 104 8.10 -16.86 5.60
CA TRP A 104 9.18 -17.47 6.37
C TRP A 104 8.83 -17.70 7.84
N GLN A 105 8.25 -16.70 8.50
CA GLN A 105 8.04 -16.70 9.96
C GLN A 105 6.59 -17.01 10.37
N GLY A 106 5.64 -17.04 9.44
CA GLY A 106 4.22 -17.18 9.75
C GLY A 106 3.92 -18.38 10.65
N ASN A 107 4.39 -19.58 10.28
CA ASN A 107 4.14 -20.79 11.06
C ASN A 107 4.71 -20.72 12.49
N ARG A 108 5.90 -20.13 12.65
CA ARG A 108 6.55 -19.91 13.96
C ARG A 108 5.76 -18.90 14.80
N LEU A 109 5.36 -17.78 14.22
CA LEU A 109 4.59 -16.75 14.91
C LEU A 109 3.22 -17.26 15.33
N TYR A 110 2.57 -18.07 14.49
CA TYR A 110 1.31 -18.73 14.82
C TYR A 110 1.49 -19.75 15.95
N TYR A 111 2.56 -20.55 15.95
CA TYR A 111 2.88 -21.45 17.07
C TYR A 111 2.99 -20.69 18.39
N LYS A 112 3.80 -19.62 18.43
CA LYS A 112 3.95 -18.78 19.63
C LYS A 112 2.62 -18.20 20.09
N GLN A 113 1.75 -17.81 19.16
CA GLN A 113 0.41 -17.36 19.51
C GLN A 113 -0.45 -18.48 20.07
N ALA A 114 -0.46 -19.67 19.46
CA ALA A 114 -1.24 -20.81 19.93
C ALA A 114 -0.84 -21.23 21.34
N VAL A 115 0.47 -21.34 21.60
CA VAL A 115 1.03 -21.59 22.95
C VAL A 115 0.60 -20.51 23.94
N ARG A 116 0.67 -19.23 23.56
CA ARG A 116 0.27 -18.11 24.43
C ARG A 116 -1.23 -18.13 24.73
N VAL A 117 -2.08 -18.47 23.76
CA VAL A 117 -3.52 -18.59 23.95
C VAL A 117 -3.82 -19.77 24.87
N PHE A 118 -3.17 -20.93 24.66
CA PHE A 118 -3.35 -22.10 25.52
C PHE A 118 -3.09 -21.76 27.00
N ARG A 119 -1.88 -21.23 27.28
CA ARG A 119 -1.46 -20.89 28.64
C ARG A 119 -2.34 -19.86 29.33
N LYS A 120 -2.91 -18.92 28.56
CA LYS A 120 -3.82 -17.91 29.13
C LYS A 120 -5.16 -18.49 29.59
N GLY A 121 -5.58 -19.61 29.03
CA GLY A 121 -6.79 -20.31 29.46
C GLY A 121 -6.51 -21.43 30.46
N GLU A 122 -5.25 -21.64 30.86
CA GLU A 122 -4.84 -22.81 31.62
C GLU A 122 -5.36 -22.81 33.04
N ASP A 123 -5.39 -21.64 33.69
CA ASP A 123 -5.86 -21.44 35.07
C ASP A 123 -7.40 -21.35 35.19
N ALA A 124 -8.13 -21.40 34.07
CA ALA A 124 -9.59 -21.34 34.05
C ALA A 124 -10.22 -22.72 34.29
N SER A 125 -11.46 -22.77 34.79
CA SER A 125 -12.19 -24.05 34.90
C SER A 125 -12.33 -24.74 33.54
N ASP A 126 -12.50 -26.06 33.49
CA ASP A 126 -12.49 -26.81 32.23
C ASP A 126 -13.50 -26.29 31.20
N HIS A 127 -14.70 -25.91 31.65
CA HIS A 127 -15.74 -25.33 30.78
C HIS A 127 -15.34 -23.95 30.26
N GLU A 128 -14.82 -23.08 31.14
CA GLU A 128 -14.36 -21.73 30.77
C GLU A 128 -13.13 -21.78 29.85
N LYS A 129 -12.19 -22.69 30.11
CA LYS A 129 -11.02 -22.97 29.29
C LYS A 129 -11.44 -23.41 27.89
N ALA A 130 -12.34 -24.38 27.78
CA ALA A 130 -12.83 -24.85 26.48
C ALA A 130 -13.46 -23.71 25.67
N TYR A 131 -14.34 -22.91 26.29
CA TYR A 131 -14.97 -21.76 25.65
C TYR A 131 -13.95 -20.67 25.26
N PHE A 132 -12.98 -20.37 26.13
CA PHE A 132 -11.92 -19.40 25.86
C PHE A 132 -11.04 -19.82 24.67
N LEU A 133 -10.59 -21.08 24.64
CA LEU A 133 -9.78 -21.61 23.53
C LEU A 133 -10.60 -21.65 22.23
N GLN A 134 -11.89 -21.93 22.30
CA GLN A 134 -12.78 -21.89 21.14
C GLN A 134 -12.91 -20.46 20.56
N SER A 135 -13.09 -19.46 21.42
CA SER A 135 -13.29 -18.07 21.01
C SER A 135 -12.00 -17.38 20.53
N LYS A 136 -10.87 -17.61 21.20
CA LYS A 136 -9.58 -16.96 20.89
C LYS A 136 -8.71 -17.76 19.93
N GLY A 137 -8.87 -19.08 19.87
CA GLY A 137 -8.22 -19.96 18.91
C GLY A 137 -8.96 -20.05 17.57
N GLY A 138 -8.57 -21.03 16.76
CA GLY A 138 -9.20 -21.38 15.50
C GLY A 138 -8.96 -20.36 14.41
N VAL A 139 -9.98 -20.19 13.58
CA VAL A 139 -9.96 -19.30 12.42
C VAL A 139 -11.20 -18.42 12.39
N SER A 140 -11.16 -17.33 11.62
CA SER A 140 -12.32 -16.45 11.40
C SER A 140 -12.36 -15.93 9.97
N ILE A 141 -13.29 -16.47 9.15
CA ILE A 141 -13.52 -15.97 7.79
C ILE A 141 -14.18 -14.58 7.84
N ALA A 142 -15.18 -14.41 8.72
CA ALA A 142 -15.82 -13.11 8.92
C ALA A 142 -14.81 -12.04 9.39
N GLY A 143 -13.91 -12.39 10.31
CA GLY A 143 -12.84 -11.49 10.75
C GLY A 143 -11.83 -11.21 9.64
N MET A 144 -11.50 -12.20 8.81
CA MET A 144 -10.64 -12.00 7.64
C MET A 144 -11.25 -11.00 6.65
N ILE A 145 -12.50 -11.19 6.25
CA ILE A 145 -13.14 -10.31 5.26
C ILE A 145 -13.45 -8.93 5.87
N GLY A 146 -14.06 -8.91 7.06
CA GLY A 146 -14.45 -7.67 7.73
C GLY A 146 -13.28 -6.74 8.02
N LEU A 147 -12.14 -7.26 8.48
CA LEU A 147 -10.97 -6.42 8.72
C LEU A 147 -10.38 -5.83 7.42
N GLN A 148 -10.42 -6.57 6.31
CA GLN A 148 -9.93 -6.06 5.03
C GLN A 148 -10.83 -4.96 4.48
N ILE A 149 -12.15 -5.13 4.60
CA ILE A 149 -13.11 -4.09 4.24
C ILE A 149 -12.89 -2.84 5.09
N ILE A 150 -12.74 -2.99 6.41
CA ILE A 150 -12.50 -1.85 7.31
C ILE A 150 -11.21 -1.11 6.92
N VAL A 151 -10.10 -1.83 6.73
CA VAL A 151 -8.83 -1.21 6.31
C VAL A 151 -8.98 -0.53 4.96
N GLY A 152 -9.62 -1.18 3.99
CA GLY A 152 -9.87 -0.61 2.66
C GLY A 152 -10.70 0.68 2.72
N ILE A 153 -11.78 0.71 3.50
CA ILE A 153 -12.61 1.91 3.69
C ILE A 153 -11.80 3.02 4.37
N VAL A 154 -11.06 2.71 5.45
CA VAL A 154 -10.25 3.71 6.17
C VAL A 154 -9.20 4.31 5.24
N TYR A 155 -8.54 3.49 4.43
CA TYR A 155 -7.48 3.94 3.52
C TYR A 155 -8.06 4.73 2.36
N GLY A 156 -9.19 4.28 1.81
CA GLY A 156 -9.90 4.99 0.75
C GLY A 156 -10.40 6.36 1.20
N LEU A 157 -11.06 6.43 2.36
CA LEU A 157 -11.53 7.71 2.93
C LEU A 157 -10.38 8.63 3.29
N ALA A 158 -9.27 8.10 3.82
CA ALA A 158 -8.10 8.90 4.13
C ALA A 158 -7.44 9.44 2.86
N ALA A 159 -7.22 8.60 1.84
CA ALA A 159 -6.66 9.03 0.57
C ALA A 159 -7.54 10.07 -0.13
N PHE A 160 -8.86 9.84 -0.17
CA PHE A 160 -9.84 10.78 -0.68
C PHE A 160 -9.83 12.11 0.10
N GLY A 161 -9.82 12.07 1.43
CA GLY A 161 -9.76 13.30 2.22
C GLY A 161 -8.44 14.07 2.02
N LEU A 162 -7.32 13.36 1.85
CA LEU A 162 -6.01 13.96 1.62
C LEU A 162 -5.86 14.55 0.20
N SER A 163 -6.61 14.05 -0.79
CA SER A 163 -6.54 14.58 -2.17
C SER A 163 -7.13 15.98 -2.29
N PHE A 164 -8.05 16.38 -1.40
CA PHE A 164 -8.59 17.76 -1.37
C PHE A 164 -7.69 18.78 -0.66
N LEU A 165 -6.51 18.37 -0.18
CA LEU A 165 -5.58 19.34 0.41
C LEU A 165 -4.86 20.08 -0.72
N PRO A 166 -4.86 21.44 -0.74
CA PRO A 166 -4.21 22.24 -1.79
C PRO A 166 -2.69 22.31 -1.56
N THR A 167 -2.04 21.15 -1.59
CA THR A 167 -0.58 21.03 -1.49
C THR A 167 0.06 21.10 -2.88
N GLU A 168 1.33 21.49 -2.97
CA GLU A 168 2.02 21.55 -4.26
C GLU A 168 1.95 20.22 -5.06
N PRO A 169 2.15 19.03 -4.46
CA PRO A 169 1.99 17.77 -5.20
C PRO A 169 0.56 17.55 -5.72
N ASN A 170 -0.47 17.84 -4.92
CA ASN A 170 -1.86 17.65 -5.33
C ASN A 170 -2.25 18.64 -6.44
N ILE A 171 -1.85 19.91 -6.33
CA ILE A 171 -2.07 20.92 -7.38
C ILE A 171 -1.39 20.50 -8.69
N LYS A 172 -0.15 20.00 -8.63
CA LYS A 172 0.51 19.47 -9.82
C LYS A 172 -0.21 18.26 -10.41
N ASN A 173 -0.79 17.41 -9.57
CA ASN A 173 -1.50 16.20 -10.00
C ASN A 173 -2.79 16.48 -10.77
N VAL A 174 -3.45 17.64 -10.58
CA VAL A 174 -4.61 18.03 -11.40
C VAL A 174 -4.25 17.97 -12.89
N VAL A 175 -3.09 18.52 -13.25
CA VAL A 175 -2.60 18.46 -14.64
C VAL A 175 -1.82 17.17 -14.90
N ARG A 176 -0.87 16.79 -14.04
CA ARG A 176 0.02 15.64 -14.27
C ARG A 176 -0.73 14.32 -14.43
N SER A 177 -1.81 14.12 -13.68
CA SER A 177 -2.63 12.90 -13.74
C SER A 177 -3.79 12.97 -14.74
N SER A 178 -3.94 14.09 -15.45
CA SER A 178 -4.88 14.21 -16.57
C SER A 178 -4.40 13.42 -17.80
N GLY A 179 -5.27 13.25 -18.79
CA GLY A 179 -4.90 12.60 -20.04
C GLY A 179 -3.81 13.35 -20.80
N GLU A 180 -3.88 14.67 -20.79
CA GLU A 180 -2.89 15.59 -21.38
C GLU A 180 -1.55 15.48 -20.66
N GLY A 181 -1.56 15.47 -19.32
CA GLY A 181 -0.36 15.33 -18.50
C GLY A 181 0.36 14.01 -18.71
N VAL A 182 -0.39 12.90 -18.72
CA VAL A 182 0.15 11.56 -19.02
C VAL A 182 0.72 11.51 -20.44
N THR A 183 0.04 12.11 -21.41
CA THR A 183 0.51 12.15 -22.81
C THR A 183 1.79 12.95 -22.95
N LEU A 184 1.89 14.11 -22.29
CA LEU A 184 3.10 14.91 -22.21
C LEU A 184 4.27 14.12 -21.61
N GLU A 185 4.06 13.35 -20.54
CA GLU A 185 5.11 12.51 -19.96
C GLU A 185 5.54 11.35 -20.88
N ILE A 186 4.60 10.77 -21.63
CA ILE A 186 4.90 9.68 -22.57
C ILE A 186 5.68 10.19 -23.79
N MET A 187 5.31 11.36 -24.31
CA MET A 187 5.84 11.91 -25.57
C MET A 187 7.12 12.74 -25.39
N THR A 188 7.60 12.89 -24.16
CA THR A 188 8.80 13.68 -23.89
C THR A 188 9.85 12.91 -23.11
N ASP A 189 11.12 13.20 -23.41
CA ASP A 189 12.26 12.76 -22.62
C ASP A 189 12.47 13.71 -21.43
N ASN A 190 12.76 13.12 -20.26
CA ASN A 190 13.03 13.81 -18.99
C ASN A 190 11.94 14.83 -18.59
N PRO A 191 10.66 14.42 -18.52
CA PRO A 191 9.58 15.31 -18.12
C PRO A 191 9.79 15.80 -16.69
N THR A 192 9.50 17.07 -16.43
CA THR A 192 9.49 17.64 -15.08
C THR A 192 8.27 18.52 -14.85
N TRP A 193 7.75 18.46 -13.63
CA TRP A 193 6.59 19.23 -13.18
C TRP A 193 6.95 20.08 -11.97
N LYS A 194 6.68 21.38 -12.07
CA LYS A 194 7.04 22.36 -11.05
C LYS A 194 5.86 23.26 -10.69
N PHE A 195 5.60 23.39 -9.40
CA PHE A 195 4.76 24.47 -8.89
C PHE A 195 5.54 25.79 -8.98
N VAL A 196 4.98 26.78 -9.67
CA VAL A 196 5.68 28.04 -9.96
C VAL A 196 5.31 29.10 -8.93
N LYS A 197 4.01 29.37 -8.79
CA LYS A 197 3.46 30.41 -7.91
C LYS A 197 1.96 30.23 -7.76
N LYS A 198 1.43 30.86 -6.70
CA LYS A 198 0.00 31.03 -6.49
C LYS A 198 -0.46 32.40 -7.02
N GLU A 199 -1.50 32.42 -7.84
CA GLU A 199 -2.20 33.64 -8.25
C GLU A 199 -3.47 33.82 -7.40
N LYS A 200 -4.23 34.89 -7.68
CA LYS A 200 -5.44 35.21 -6.91
C LYS A 200 -6.52 34.14 -7.07
N ASP A 201 -6.74 33.68 -8.30
CA ASP A 201 -7.88 32.84 -8.68
C ASP A 201 -7.45 31.44 -9.17
N TYR A 202 -6.15 31.19 -9.36
CA TYR A 202 -5.59 29.91 -9.82
C TYR A 202 -4.14 29.72 -9.34
N ASP A 203 -3.60 28.52 -9.49
CA ASP A 203 -2.19 28.19 -9.25
C ASP A 203 -1.45 27.97 -10.58
N VAL A 204 -0.15 28.30 -10.66
CA VAL A 204 0.64 28.12 -11.88
C VAL A 204 1.53 26.89 -11.76
N VAL A 205 1.32 25.93 -12.67
CA VAL A 205 2.15 24.73 -12.81
C VAL A 205 2.91 24.80 -14.12
N GLU A 206 4.18 24.44 -14.10
CA GLU A 206 5.06 24.39 -15.28
C GLU A 206 5.46 22.94 -15.57
N PHE A 207 5.25 22.54 -16.81
CA PHE A 207 5.81 21.33 -17.40
C PHE A 207 7.01 21.69 -18.28
N THR A 208 8.05 20.85 -18.24
CA THR A 208 9.12 20.88 -19.26
C THR A 208 9.50 19.47 -19.68
N GLY A 209 9.89 19.30 -20.94
CA GLY A 209 10.35 18.03 -21.49
C GLY A 209 10.95 18.22 -22.88
N TYR A 210 11.65 17.21 -23.38
CA TYR A 210 12.10 17.18 -24.77
C TYR A 210 11.17 16.30 -25.59
N ASP A 211 10.34 16.91 -26.44
CA ASP A 211 9.48 16.18 -27.37
C ASP A 211 10.37 15.50 -28.42
N TYR A 212 10.47 14.17 -28.35
CA TYR A 212 11.33 13.40 -29.23
C TYR A 212 10.73 13.22 -30.63
N THR A 213 9.42 13.40 -30.77
CA THR A 213 8.72 13.26 -32.06
C THR A 213 8.93 14.52 -32.88
N GLU A 214 8.67 15.68 -32.28
CA GLU A 214 8.84 17.00 -32.89
C GLU A 214 10.27 17.54 -32.75
N LYS A 215 11.12 16.83 -31.99
CA LYS A 215 12.55 17.14 -31.75
C LYS A 215 12.79 18.53 -31.17
N LYS A 216 11.95 18.94 -30.22
CA LYS A 216 11.95 20.30 -29.65
C LYS A 216 11.88 20.26 -28.13
N ASN A 217 12.51 21.23 -27.48
CA ASN A 217 12.33 21.43 -26.04
C ASN A 217 11.02 22.17 -25.84
N VAL A 218 10.12 21.57 -25.05
CA VAL A 218 8.80 22.11 -24.77
C VAL A 218 8.76 22.58 -23.33
N LYS A 219 8.16 23.75 -23.12
CA LYS A 219 7.80 24.26 -21.80
C LYS A 219 6.37 24.77 -21.87
N ILE A 220 5.54 24.32 -20.94
CA ILE A 220 4.13 24.68 -20.86
C ILE A 220 3.85 25.20 -19.46
N LYS A 221 3.12 26.31 -19.37
CA LYS A 221 2.53 26.77 -18.12
C LYS A 221 1.03 26.57 -18.16
N PHE A 222 0.51 26.05 -17.06
CA PHE A 222 -0.91 25.82 -16.83
C PHE A 222 -1.41 26.75 -15.73
N ALA A 223 -2.62 27.29 -15.92
CA ALA A 223 -3.43 27.80 -14.82
C ALA A 223 -4.23 26.63 -14.26
N VAL A 224 -4.11 26.37 -12.96
CA VAL A 224 -4.74 25.23 -12.29
C VAL A 224 -5.77 25.75 -11.29
N TYR A 225 -7.01 25.35 -11.49
CA TYR A 225 -8.16 25.66 -10.64
C TYR A 225 -8.42 24.46 -9.73
N PHE A 226 -7.62 24.36 -8.66
CA PHE A 226 -7.58 23.17 -7.80
C PHE A 226 -8.94 22.76 -7.21
N ASP A 227 -9.75 23.74 -6.80
CA ASP A 227 -11.07 23.48 -6.20
C ASP A 227 -12.11 22.98 -7.24
N GLU A 228 -11.85 23.21 -8.53
CA GLU A 228 -12.70 22.81 -9.65
C GLU A 228 -12.20 21.51 -10.33
N ASP A 229 -11.02 21.01 -9.91
CA ASP A 229 -10.30 19.90 -10.55
C ASP A 229 -10.09 20.14 -12.05
N ASP A 230 -9.76 21.39 -12.40
CA ASP A 230 -9.66 21.87 -13.79
C ASP A 230 -8.37 22.65 -14.04
N PHE A 231 -7.97 22.77 -15.31
CA PHE A 231 -6.79 23.53 -15.73
C PHE A 231 -6.89 24.07 -17.16
N GLU A 232 -6.15 25.15 -17.41
CA GLU A 232 -6.06 25.80 -18.72
C GLU A 232 -4.60 25.97 -19.15
N TRP A 233 -4.34 25.83 -20.44
CA TRP A 233 -3.04 26.16 -21.05
C TRP A 233 -2.86 27.67 -21.10
N GLN A 234 -1.71 28.18 -20.63
CA GLN A 234 -1.44 29.63 -20.56
C GLN A 234 -0.31 30.06 -21.50
N GLU A 235 0.85 29.43 -21.38
CA GLU A 235 2.01 29.78 -22.21
C GLU A 235 2.71 28.51 -22.66
N VAL A 236 2.91 28.36 -23.97
CA VAL A 236 3.73 27.30 -24.56
C VAL A 236 4.97 27.91 -25.19
N TYR A 237 6.09 27.26 -24.95
CA TYR A 237 7.38 27.63 -25.53
C TYR A 237 8.00 26.42 -26.21
N GLU A 238 8.46 26.63 -27.43
CA GLU A 238 9.26 25.66 -28.18
C GLU A 238 10.66 26.23 -28.39
N ASN A 239 11.68 25.48 -27.94
CA ASN A 239 13.08 25.92 -28.01
C ASN A 239 13.30 27.35 -27.47
N ASN A 240 12.59 27.68 -26.38
CA ASN A 240 12.55 28.99 -25.71
C ASN A 240 11.86 30.13 -26.48
N LYS A 241 11.22 29.86 -27.63
CA LYS A 241 10.36 30.82 -28.33
C LYS A 241 8.91 30.62 -27.88
N LYS A 242 8.26 31.69 -27.42
CA LYS A 242 6.83 31.67 -27.07
C LYS A 242 6.01 31.47 -28.35
N LEU A 243 5.06 30.54 -28.30
CA LEU A 243 4.10 30.28 -29.37
C LEU A 243 2.99 31.35 -29.39
N SER A 244 2.44 31.61 -30.56
CA SER A 244 1.19 32.34 -30.77
C SER A 244 -0.02 31.51 -30.34
N GLU A 245 -1.19 32.13 -30.19
CA GLU A 245 -2.42 31.43 -29.77
C GLU A 245 -2.79 30.29 -30.74
N GLU A 246 -2.71 30.52 -32.04
CA GLU A 246 -2.96 29.50 -33.08
C GLU A 246 -1.97 28.32 -32.98
N GLU A 247 -0.67 28.60 -32.78
CA GLU A 247 0.36 27.57 -32.59
C GLU A 247 0.16 26.78 -31.28
N VAL A 248 -0.40 27.42 -30.23
CA VAL A 248 -0.75 26.74 -28.96
C VAL A 248 -1.91 25.77 -29.18
N GLU A 249 -2.97 26.21 -29.86
CA GLU A 249 -4.14 25.37 -30.16
C GLU A 249 -3.74 24.14 -31.00
N GLU A 250 -2.89 24.33 -32.01
CA GLU A 250 -2.35 23.22 -32.81
C GLU A 250 -1.57 22.21 -31.95
N TYR A 251 -0.72 22.69 -31.04
CA TYR A 251 0.04 21.80 -30.16
C TYR A 251 -0.85 21.10 -29.13
N GLN A 252 -1.88 21.77 -28.62
CA GLN A 252 -2.85 21.14 -27.74
C GLN A 252 -3.62 20.03 -28.45
N ILE A 253 -4.11 20.28 -29.67
CA ILE A 253 -4.77 19.25 -30.50
C ILE A 253 -3.83 18.07 -30.73
N TYR A 254 -2.55 18.32 -31.00
CA TYR A 254 -1.55 17.27 -31.15
C TYR A 254 -1.43 16.38 -29.89
N ILE A 255 -1.42 16.98 -28.70
CA ILE A 255 -1.43 16.22 -27.44
C ILE A 255 -2.75 15.47 -27.25
N GLU A 256 -3.89 16.08 -27.55
CA GLU A 256 -5.21 15.43 -27.44
C GLU A 256 -5.37 14.25 -28.42
N GLU A 257 -4.89 14.37 -29.66
CA GLU A 257 -4.94 13.29 -30.66
C GLU A 257 -4.05 12.10 -30.29
N ASN A 258 -2.96 12.35 -29.55
CA ASN A 258 -2.07 11.30 -29.05
C ASN A 258 -2.45 10.84 -27.63
N ASN A 259 -3.50 11.40 -27.04
CA ASN A 259 -4.02 10.94 -25.77
C ASN A 259 -4.57 9.53 -25.94
N LEU A 260 -3.90 8.57 -25.31
CA LEU A 260 -4.22 7.15 -25.43
C LEU A 260 -5.52 6.75 -24.74
N GLY A 261 -6.24 7.70 -24.11
CA GLY A 261 -7.58 7.48 -23.57
C GLY A 261 -7.61 6.31 -22.59
N PHE A 262 -7.05 6.49 -21.40
CA PHE A 262 -7.18 5.54 -20.30
C PHE A 262 -8.28 5.95 -19.33
#